data_AF-A0A0F7VRK3-F1
#
_entry.id   AF-A0A0F7VRK3-F1
#
_cell.length_a   1.000
_cell.length_b   1.000
_cell.length_c   1.000
_cell.angle_alpha   90.00
_cell.angle_beta   90.00
_cell.angle_gamma   90.00
#
_symmetry.space_group_name_H-M   'P 1'
#
loop_
_entity.id
_entity.type
_entity.pdbx_description
1 polymer ?
#
loop_
_entity_poly.entity_id
_entity_poly.type
_entity_poly.pdbx_seq_one_letter_code
_entity_poly.pdbx_strand_id
1 'polypeptide(L)' 'MPSETGAVCPYCGWPDGAEPFQVVSGHGTAAGRTVWTRCGCGSLQVRIVDARGTRVVSRSRPAPDHHSPAER' A
#
# COMPACT_ATOMS: atom_id res chain seq x y z
N MET A 1 1.57 10.53 18.94
CA MET A 1 1.38 11.16 17.62
C MET A 1 1.22 10.05 16.61
N PRO A 2 0.12 9.92 15.85
CA PRO A 2 0.09 8.93 14.79
C PRO A 2 1.08 9.40 13.72
N SER A 3 2.12 8.60 13.49
CA SER A 3 3.13 8.88 12.49
C SER A 3 2.45 8.95 11.12
N GLU A 4 2.35 10.16 10.57
CA GLU A 4 1.98 10.40 9.17
C GLU A 4 3.16 10.04 8.26
N THR A 5 3.77 8.87 8.50
CA THR A 5 4.92 8.39 7.76
C THR A 5 4.40 7.68 6.52
N GLY A 6 4.43 8.41 5.42
CA GLY A 6 4.29 7.87 4.07
C GLY A 6 2.96 8.23 3.46
N ALA A 7 2.92 9.42 2.84
CA ALA A 7 2.06 9.65 1.69
C ALA A 7 2.61 8.95 0.44
N VAL A 8 3.84 8.43 0.48
CA VAL A 8 4.54 7.78 -0.63
C VAL A 8 5.08 6.40 -0.23
N CYS A 9 5.14 5.51 -1.22
CA CYS A 9 5.79 4.22 -1.10
C CYS A 9 7.31 4.40 -0.92
N PRO A 10 7.93 3.86 0.14
CA PRO A 10 9.36 4.02 0.38
C PRO A 10 10.24 3.26 -0.62
N TYR A 11 9.66 2.37 -1.44
CA TYR A 11 10.40 1.55 -2.40
C TYR A 11 10.47 2.14 -3.80
N CYS A 12 9.48 2.93 -4.21
CA CYS A 12 9.42 3.52 -5.56
C CYS A 12 9.01 4.99 -5.60
N GLY A 13 8.67 5.60 -4.46
CA GLY A 13 8.26 7.00 -4.36
C GLY A 13 6.81 7.30 -4.78
N TRP A 14 6.06 6.33 -5.30
CA TRP A 14 4.67 6.57 -5.73
C TRP A 14 3.76 6.96 -4.55
N PRO A 15 2.88 8.00 -4.67
CA PRO A 15 1.95 8.34 -3.62
C PRO A 15 0.94 7.23 -3.37
N ASP A 16 0.66 6.96 -2.10
CA ASP A 16 -0.23 5.89 -1.68
C ASP A 16 -1.69 6.14 -2.06
N GLY A 17 -2.10 7.40 -2.16
CA GLY A 17 -3.44 7.80 -2.58
C GLY A 17 -3.62 7.91 -4.10
N ALA A 18 -2.53 7.85 -4.88
CA ALA A 18 -2.58 8.04 -6.32
C ALA A 18 -2.53 6.69 -7.04
N GLU A 19 -3.37 6.52 -8.05
CA GLU A 19 -3.24 5.39 -8.96
C GLU A 19 -1.89 5.43 -9.69
N PRO A 20 -1.29 4.27 -10.02
CA PRO A 20 -1.86 2.93 -9.87
C PRO A 20 -1.54 2.26 -8.51
N PHE A 21 -2.60 1.88 -7.78
CA PHE A 21 -2.54 0.87 -6.72
C PHE A 21 -3.71 -0.11 -6.88
N GLN A 22 -3.47 -1.39 -6.59
CA GLN A 22 -4.51 -2.42 -6.65
C GLN A 22 -4.98 -2.77 -5.25
N VAL A 23 -6.29 -2.77 -4.99
CA VAL A 23 -6.84 -3.37 -3.75
C VAL A 23 -6.85 -4.88 -3.91
N VAL A 24 -6.16 -5.61 -3.03
CA VAL A 24 -6.04 -7.08 -3.10
C VAL A 24 -6.92 -7.80 -2.08
N SER A 25 -7.28 -7.13 -0.98
CA SER A 25 -8.26 -7.65 -0.01
C SER A 25 -8.87 -6.51 0.80
N GLY A 26 -10.06 -6.74 1.36
CA GLY A 26 -10.75 -5.83 2.24
C GLY A 26 -11.59 -6.57 3.27
N HIS A 27 -11.44 -6.20 4.54
CA HIS A 27 -12.15 -6.82 5.66
C HIS A 27 -12.76 -5.75 6.56
N GLY A 28 -14.07 -5.84 6.79
CA GLY A 28 -14.79 -4.99 7.74
C GLY A 28 -14.48 -5.38 9.19
N THR A 29 -14.49 -4.40 10.08
CA THR A 29 -14.31 -4.54 11.52
C THR A 29 -15.31 -3.63 12.23
N ALA A 30 -15.51 -3.81 13.54
CA ALA A 30 -16.39 -2.93 14.33
C ALA A 30 -15.94 -1.45 14.32
N ALA A 31 -14.66 -1.17 14.05
CA ALA A 31 -14.08 0.18 14.07
C ALA A 31 -13.89 0.81 12.68
N GLY A 32 -14.21 0.09 11.59
CA GLY A 32 -13.93 0.54 10.22
C GLY A 32 -13.56 -0.63 9.30
N ARG A 33 -12.65 -0.42 8.34
CA ARG A 33 -12.21 -1.45 7.39
C ARG A 33 -10.69 -1.53 7.37
N THR A 34 -10.15 -2.74 7.31
CA THR A 34 -8.77 -2.97 6.92
C THR A 34 -8.74 -3.30 5.44
N VAL A 35 -7.87 -2.62 4.68
CA VAL A 35 -7.65 -2.88 3.25
C VAL A 35 -6.19 -3.21 3.01
N TRP A 36 -5.97 -4.14 2.11
CA TRP A 36 -4.64 -4.49 1.63
C TRP A 36 -4.53 -3.97 0.21
N THR A 37 -3.54 -3.13 -0.05
CA THR A 37 -3.28 -2.58 -1.39
C THR A 37 -1.88 -2.97 -1.85
N ARG A 38 -1.71 -3.15 -3.16
CA ARG A 38 -0.44 -3.41 -3.82
C ARG A 38 -0.06 -2.19 -4.64
N CYS A 39 1.08 -1.59 -4.33
CA CYS A 39 1.66 -0.52 -5.15
C CYS A 39 2.13 -1.09 -6.50
N GLY A 40 2.25 -0.27 -7.55
CA GLY A 40 2.80 -0.69 -8.84
C GLY A 40 4.18 -1.36 -8.76
N CYS A 41 5.00 -1.03 -7.76
CA CYS A 41 6.27 -1.72 -7.50
C CYS A 41 6.14 -3.11 -6.84
N GLY A 42 4.93 -3.53 -6.49
CA GLY A 42 4.67 -4.81 -5.82
C GLY A 42 4.71 -4.78 -4.28
N SER A 43 5.06 -3.65 -3.65
CA SER A 43 4.97 -3.50 -2.19
C SER A 43 3.52 -3.63 -1.72
N LEU A 44 3.27 -4.51 -0.74
CA LEU A 44 1.97 -4.64 -0.09
C LEU A 44 1.85 -3.61 1.03
N GLN A 45 0.71 -2.94 1.12
CA GLN A 45 0.39 -1.96 2.15
C GLN A 45 -0.89 -2.37 2.86
N VAL A 46 -0.87 -2.34 4.18
CA VAL A 46 -2.07 -2.52 5.01
C VAL A 46 -2.55 -1.14 5.43
N ARG A 47 -3.81 -0.83 5.14
CA ARG A 47 -4.43 0.44 5.50
C ARG A 47 -5.65 0.22 6.38
N ILE A 48 -5.80 1.08 7.38
CA ILE A 48 -7.04 1.19 8.14
C ILE A 48 -7.81 2.38 7.57
N VAL A 49 -9.08 2.15 7.27
CA VAL A 49 -10.05 3.16 6.82
C VAL A 49 -11.13 3.24 7.90
N ASP A 50 -11.20 4.38 8.58
CA ASP A 50 -12.19 4.65 9.61
C ASP A 50 -12.69 6.11 9.53
N ALA A 51 -13.50 6.55 10.49
CA ALA A 51 -14.05 7.92 10.51
C ALA A 51 -12.98 9.02 10.58
N ARG A 52 -11.73 8.69 10.94
CA ARG A 52 -10.58 9.60 10.98
C ARG A 52 -9.82 9.64 9.66
N GLY A 53 -10.25 8.88 8.65
CA GLY A 53 -9.63 8.79 7.35
C GLY A 53 -8.87 7.49 7.11
N THR A 54 -7.90 7.54 6.20
CA THR A 54 -7.08 6.39 5.82
C THR A 54 -5.66 6.53 6.35
N ARG A 55 -5.14 5.47 6.97
CA ARG A 55 -3.74 5.41 7.43
C ARG A 55 -3.08 4.10 7.01
N VAL A 56 -1.85 4.17 6.52
CA VAL A 56 -1.02 2.98 6.27
C VAL A 56 -0.40 2.54 7.58
N VAL A 57 -0.66 1.29 8.00
CA VAL A 57 -0.21 0.75 9.28
C VAL A 57 0.88 -0.31 9.13
N SER A 58 1.06 -0.85 7.94
CA SER A 58 2.14 -1.79 7.64
C SER A 58 2.48 -1.76 6.15
N ARG A 59 3.74 -2.06 5.83
CA ARG A 59 4.24 -2.20 4.46
C ARG A 59 5.17 -3.39 4.37
N SER A 60 5.03 -4.18 3.31
CA SER A 60 6.00 -5.21 2.97
C SER A 60 6.99 -4.67 1.95
N ARG A 61 8.23 -5.18 2.00
CA ARG A 61 9.15 -5.06 0.88
C ARG A 61 8.49 -5.70 -0.35
N PRO A 62 8.61 -5.09 -1.54
CA PRO A 62 8.33 -5.78 -2.78
C PRO A 62 9.09 -7.10 -2.82
N ALA A 63 8.48 -8.13 -3.39
CA ALA A 63 9.29 -9.27 -3.83
C ALA A 63 10.34 -8.74 -4.82
N PRO A 64 11.59 -9.22 -4.77
CA PRO A 64 12.52 -8.94 -5.85
C PRO A 64 11.82 -9.37 -7.14
N ASP A 65 11.76 -8.44 -8.08
CA ASP A 65 11.35 -8.70 -9.44
C ASP A 65 12.23 -9.84 -9.97
N HIS A 66 11.60 -10.95 -10.35
CA HIS A 66 12.13 -11.76 -11.44
C HIS A 66 11.96 -10.93 -12.70
N HIS A 67 12.76 -9.88 -12.86
CA HIS A 67 12.92 -9.24 -14.14
C HIS A 67 13.57 -10.30 -15.04
N SER A 68 12.78 -11.01 -15.85
CA SER A 68 13.30 -11.35 -17.18
C SER A 68 13.69 -9.99 -17.79
N PRO A 69 14.92 -9.82 -18.28
CA PRO A 69 15.21 -8.63 -19.06
C PRO A 69 14.30 -8.74 -20.29
N ALA A 70 13.24 -7.94 -20.33
CA ALA A 70 12.53 -7.74 -21.57
C ALA A 70 13.55 -7.11 -22.51
N GLU A 71 13.89 -7.87 -23.55
CA GLU A 71 14.88 -7.53 -24.56
C GLU A 71 14.61 -6.12 -25.13
N ARG A 72 15.72 -5.38 -25.24
CA ARG A 72 16.05 -4.23 -26.11
C ARG A 72 14.96 -3.59 -26.98
#